data_AF-A0A3R9Q8G6-F1
#
_entry.id   AF-A0A3R9Q8G6-F1
#
_cell.length_a   1.000
_cell.length_b   1.000
_cell.length_c   1.000
_cell.angle_alpha   90.00
_cell.angle_beta   90.00
_cell.angle_gamma   90.00
#
_symmetry.space_group_name_H-M   'P 1'
#
loop_
_entity.id
_entity.type
_entity.pdbx_description
1 polymer ?
#
loop_
_entity_poly.entity_id
_entity_poly.type
_entity_poly.pdbx_seq_one_letter_code
_entity_poly.pdbx_strand_id
1 'polypeptide(L)' 'MQTAKFLELPNQTPLPSIHQLMQEHSLYDRRLETLRSKMFLTSAEQMEEVRLKKLKLSLKDEMERLRRMGAGLPSD' A
#
# COMPACT_ATOMS: atom_id res chain seq x y z
N MET A 1 -8.33 26.71 -25.81
CA MET A 1 -7.02 26.07 -25.52
C MET A 1 -6.72 26.29 -24.04
N GLN A 2 -7.12 25.38 -23.14
CA GLN A 2 -6.80 25.48 -21.71
C GLN A 2 -5.88 24.32 -21.33
N THR A 3 -4.58 24.56 -21.48
CA THR A 3 -3.50 23.74 -20.90
C THR A 3 -3.15 24.36 -19.56
N ALA A 4 -3.85 23.96 -18.50
CA ALA A 4 -3.57 24.44 -17.15
C ALA A 4 -3.87 23.36 -16.11
N LYS A 5 -3.05 22.32 -16.07
CA LYS A 5 -2.85 21.47 -14.89
C LYS A 5 -1.38 21.11 -14.80
N PHE A 6 -0.56 22.12 -14.53
CA PHE A 6 0.86 21.95 -14.23
C PHE A 6 1.19 22.78 -12.98
N LEU A 7 0.57 22.43 -11.85
CA LEU A 7 1.05 22.84 -10.52
C LEU A 7 0.40 21.97 -9.43
N GLU A 8 0.61 20.65 -9.48
CA GLU A 8 0.51 19.87 -8.24
C GLU A 8 1.91 19.79 -7.66
N LEU A 9 2.13 20.63 -6.64
CA LEU A 9 3.33 20.60 -5.82
C LEU A 9 3.56 19.16 -5.33
N PRO A 10 4.81 18.65 -5.31
CA PRO A 10 5.12 17.44 -4.59
C PRO A 10 5.05 17.78 -3.10
N ASN A 11 3.86 17.69 -2.51
CA ASN A 11 3.71 17.76 -1.07
C ASN A 11 4.48 16.57 -0.50
N GLN A 12 5.68 16.85 -0.01
CA GLN A 12 6.58 15.93 0.67
C GLN A 12 5.73 15.06 1.60
N THR A 13 5.60 13.77 1.27
CA THR A 13 4.89 12.78 2.08
C THR A 13 5.52 12.78 3.47
N PRO A 14 4.88 13.38 4.49
CA PRO A 14 5.49 13.48 5.80
C PRO A 14 5.17 12.18 6.51
N LEU A 15 5.98 11.15 6.27
CA LEU A 15 5.84 9.80 6.84
C LEU A 15 4.52 9.11 6.42
N PRO A 16 4.55 7.87 5.91
CA PRO A 16 3.31 7.17 5.57
C PRO A 16 2.51 6.92 6.85
N SER A 17 1.44 7.70 7.04
CA SER A 17 0.49 7.47 8.13
C SER A 17 -0.24 6.16 7.89
N ILE A 18 -0.80 5.54 8.94
CA ILE A 18 -1.60 4.30 8.84
C ILE A 18 -2.66 4.40 7.73
N HIS A 19 -3.25 5.58 7.54
CA HIS A 19 -4.19 5.85 6.45
C HIS A 19 -3.59 5.70 5.04
N GLN A 20 -2.35 6.12 4.82
CA GLN A 20 -1.64 5.93 3.55
C GLN A 20 -1.31 4.45 3.32
N LEU A 21 -0.83 3.76 4.35
CA LEU A 21 -0.58 2.31 4.31
C LEU A 21 -1.87 1.53 3.97
N MET A 22 -3.02 1.96 4.49
CA MET A 22 -4.33 1.39 4.15
C MET A 22 -4.75 1.69 2.70
N GLN A 23 -4.48 2.89 2.21
CA GLN A 23 -4.76 3.25 0.83
C GLN A 23 -3.92 2.43 -0.15
N GLU A 24 -2.62 2.29 0.11
CA GLU A 24 -1.74 1.40 -0.65
C GLU A 24 -2.20 -0.05 -0.56
N HIS A 25 -2.56 -0.54 0.62
CA HIS A 25 -3.10 -1.89 0.81
C HIS A 25 -4.35 -2.13 -0.06
N SER A 26 -5.27 -1.16 -0.13
CA SER A 26 -6.47 -1.24 -0.98
C SER A 26 -6.13 -1.26 -2.47
N LEU A 27 -5.14 -0.47 -2.91
CA LEU A 27 -4.65 -0.50 -4.29
C LEU A 27 -4.01 -1.84 -4.63
N TYR A 28 -3.19 -2.40 -3.75
CA TYR A 28 -2.57 -3.70 -3.92
C TYR A 28 -3.60 -4.83 -3.93
N ASP A 29 -4.65 -4.76 -3.09
CA ASP A 29 -5.79 -5.69 -3.12
C ASP A 29 -6.49 -5.66 -4.48
N ARG A 30 -6.80 -4.46 -5.01
CA ARG A 30 -7.47 -4.34 -6.31
C ARG A 30 -6.61 -4.86 -7.46
N ARG A 31 -5.30 -4.65 -7.40
CA ARG A 31 -4.33 -5.19 -8.36
C ARG A 31 -4.28 -6.72 -8.27
N LEU A 32 -4.23 -7.28 -7.05
CA LEU A 32 -4.30 -8.71 -6.78
C LEU A 32 -5.61 -9.33 -7.29
N GLU A 33 -6.74 -8.66 -7.08
CA GLU A 33 -8.06 -9.15 -7.51
C GLU A 33 -8.19 -9.17 -9.03
N THR A 34 -7.60 -8.19 -9.72
CA THR A 34 -7.51 -8.16 -11.19
C THR A 34 -6.67 -9.31 -11.72
N LEU A 35 -5.54 -9.60 -11.04
CA LEU A 35 -4.67 -10.72 -11.37
C LEU A 35 -5.36 -12.07 -11.10
N ARG A 36 -5.99 -12.23 -9.93
CA ARG A 36 -6.74 -13.44 -9.55
C ARG A 36 -8.00 -13.68 -10.39
N SER A 37 -8.61 -12.62 -10.94
CA SER A 37 -9.72 -12.74 -11.89
C SER A 37 -9.30 -13.34 -13.22
N LYS A 38 -8.02 -13.26 -13.58
CA LYS A 38 -7.52 -13.94 -14.78
C LYS A 38 -7.32 -15.41 -14.44
N MET A 39 -8.19 -16.25 -15.02
CA MET A 39 -8.18 -17.71 -14.81
C MET A 39 -6.85 -18.38 -15.23
N PHE A 40 -6.01 -17.68 -16.01
CA PHE A 40 -4.66 -18.10 -16.36
C PHE A 40 -3.69 -16.95 -16.10
N LEU A 41 -3.11 -16.89 -14.89
CA LEU A 41 -2.02 -15.99 -14.59
C LEU A 41 -0.74 -16.47 -15.27
N THR A 42 -0.12 -15.58 -16.04
CA THR A 42 1.23 -15.81 -16.59
C THR A 42 2.28 -15.87 -15.47
N SER A 43 3.45 -16.46 -15.70
CA SER A 43 4.53 -16.50 -14.69
C SER A 43 4.91 -15.11 -14.15
N ALA A 44 4.81 -14.08 -14.99
CA ALA A 44 5.00 -12.69 -14.58
C ALA A 44 3.93 -12.24 -13.57
N GLU A 45 2.67 -12.58 -13.81
CA GLU A 45 1.53 -12.25 -12.96
C GLU A 45 1.52 -13.03 -11.64
N GLN A 46 1.96 -14.30 -11.64
CA GLN A 46 2.15 -15.06 -10.40
C GLN A 46 3.26 -14.46 -9.53
N MET A 47 4.36 -14.00 -10.15
CA MET A 47 5.40 -13.25 -9.43
C MET A 47 4.87 -11.92 -8.88
N GLU A 48 4.02 -11.24 -9.63
CA GLU A 48 3.36 -10.01 -9.19
C GLU A 48 2.43 -10.28 -8.00
N GLU A 49 1.62 -11.35 -8.02
CA GLU A 49 0.81 -11.77 -6.86
C GLU A 49 1.67 -12.00 -5.61
N VAL A 50 2.77 -12.74 -5.74
CA VAL A 50 3.66 -13.05 -4.61
C VAL A 50 4.32 -11.76 -4.08
N ARG A 51 4.74 -10.85 -4.97
CA ARG A 51 5.26 -9.54 -4.59
C ARG A 51 4.21 -8.70 -3.87
N LEU A 52 2.99 -8.62 -4.41
CA LEU A 52 1.87 -7.89 -3.80
C LEU A 52 1.52 -8.45 -2.42
N LYS A 53 1.52 -9.78 -2.26
CA LYS A 53 1.27 -10.44 -0.98
C LYS A 53 2.36 -10.14 0.05
N LYS A 54 3.63 -10.09 -0.38
CA LYS A 54 4.76 -9.65 0.46
C LYS A 54 4.65 -8.16 0.84
N LEU A 55 4.28 -7.29 -0.11
CA LEU A 55 4.08 -5.87 0.18
C LEU A 55 2.95 -5.68 1.20
N LYS A 56 1.80 -6.34 1.02
CA LYS A 56 0.70 -6.31 1.99
C LYS A 56 1.14 -6.75 3.38
N LEU A 57 1.95 -7.81 3.46
CA LEU A 57 2.49 -8.28 4.73
C LEU A 57 3.40 -7.21 5.36
N SER A 58 4.30 -6.62 4.57
CA SER A 58 5.21 -5.56 5.04
C SER A 58 4.46 -4.30 5.49
N LEU A 59 3.40 -3.89 4.78
CA LEU A 59 2.54 -2.77 5.19
C LEU A 59 1.81 -3.07 6.50
N LYS A 60 1.37 -4.32 6.67
CA LYS A 60 0.72 -4.77 7.90
C LYS A 60 1.69 -4.76 9.07
N ASP A 61 2.92 -5.20 8.86
CA ASP A 61 4.02 -5.11 9.83
C ASP A 61 4.33 -3.66 10.18
N GLU A 62 4.42 -2.76 9.20
CA GLU A 62 4.67 -1.33 9.44
C GLU A 62 3.51 -0.68 10.22
N MET A 63 2.26 -1.02 9.88
CA MET A 63 1.08 -0.59 10.65
C MET A 63 1.10 -1.12 12.09
N GLU A 64 1.50 -2.38 12.29
CA GLU A 64 1.59 -2.98 13.61
C GLU A 64 2.74 -2.37 14.43
N ARG A 65 3.86 -2.05 13.78
CA ARG A 65 5.00 -1.34 14.37
C ARG A 65 4.61 0.06 14.81
N LEU A 66 3.92 0.82 13.96
CA LEU A 66 3.36 2.12 14.31
C LEU A 66 2.33 2.01 15.43
N ARG A 67 1.47 0.98 15.40
CA ARG A 67 0.48 0.72 16.45
C ARG A 67 1.14 0.38 17.78
N ARG A 68 2.19 -0.46 17.79
CA ARG A 68 2.98 -0.78 18.99
C ARG A 68 3.75 0.43 19.51
N MET A 69 4.32 1.24 18.62
CA MET A 69 5.03 2.45 19.02
C MET A 69 4.07 3.51 19.60
N GLY A 70 2.87 3.65 19.02
CA GLY A 70 1.81 4.51 19.55
C GLY A 70 1.12 3.96 20.80
N ALA A 71 1.12 2.65 21.00
CA ALA A 71 0.53 1.96 22.16
C ALA A 71 1.56 1.60 23.25
N GLY A 72 2.81 2.02 23.09
CA GLY A 72 3.92 1.72 24.01
C GLY A 72 4.08 2.72 25.16
N LEU A 73 3.01 3.38 25.61
CA LEU A 73 3.00 4.02 26.93
C LEU A 73 2.64 2.93 27.95
N PRO A 74 3.61 2.40 28.73
CA PRO A 74 3.28 1.59 29.89
C PRO A 74 2.53 2.49 30.86
N SER A 75 1.22 2.29 30.94
CA SER A 75 0.44 2.63 32.12
C SER A 75 0.29 1.34 32.92
N ASP A 76 1.39 0.93 33.57
CA ASP A 76 1.44 0.34 34.93
C ASP A 76 2.91 0.12 35.33
#